data_AF-A0A3B9XNX6-F1
#
_entry.id   AF-A0A3B9XNX6-F1
#
_cell.length_a   1.000
_cell.length_b   1.000
_cell.length_c   1.000
_cell.angle_alpha   90.00
_cell.angle_beta   90.00
_cell.angle_gamma   90.00
#
_symmetry.space_group_name_H-M   'P 1'
#
loop_
_entity.id
_entity.type
_entity.pdbx_description
1 polymer ?
#
loop_
_entity_poly.entity_id
_entity_poly.type
_entity_poly.pdbx_seq_one_letter_code
_entity_poly.pdbx_strand_id
1 'polypeptide(L)'
;TQDAIVGYLVDDLAPRIGKDDRFLFYFSGHGVTRKVGGKDRGYIVPFDGRSASATSWVSMSTLRDSADQLGNARHQLFIFDSCFGGAFAVKSLASSFSPNALNYIQRITQAAARQYITAGGANEQVSAASRDGMSLFTYQLLQGLAGEADTTTDGYITVSEIAAYMQTAGSTLHSTPVTGNFRGHANGDFLFTSPLQASLQHDNSVGDGGGTKNAAGAAPGYVVDPNGKRYATIRLLDKIWMQTNLDYRVQDSWCYDNQFRNCTDYGRLYTWQAARQACQALGNGWRLPSDADWRTLADHFGGYNNAQQERRDTRVTQQALSPNGSSGFNLQFGGGRYGEGDDNFGYLNAHGKYWSSTRDRENFAWYMAFVGQVERYPDPMDYGYSVRCIKG
;
A
#
# COMPACT_ATOMS: atom_id res chain seq x y z
N THR A 1 -8.43 -21.94 20.98
CA THR A 1 -9.50 -21.81 21.99
C THR A 1 -9.24 -20.58 22.84
N GLN A 2 -10.14 -20.21 23.77
CA GLN A 2 -9.84 -19.20 24.78
C GLN A 2 -8.56 -19.53 25.56
N ASP A 3 -8.48 -20.75 26.11
CA ASP A 3 -7.36 -21.19 26.94
C ASP A 3 -6.05 -21.23 26.16
N ALA A 4 -6.07 -21.66 24.89
CA ALA A 4 -4.87 -21.66 24.05
C ALA A 4 -4.36 -20.24 23.73
N ILE A 5 -5.23 -19.22 23.69
CA ILE A 5 -4.78 -17.83 23.50
C ILE A 5 -4.16 -17.31 24.79
N VAL A 6 -4.87 -17.42 25.92
CA VAL A 6 -4.41 -16.81 27.18
C VAL A 6 -3.23 -17.58 27.77
N GLY A 7 -3.30 -18.91 27.81
CA GLY A 7 -2.22 -19.78 28.28
C GLY A 7 -0.93 -19.60 27.48
N TYR A 8 -1.02 -19.50 26.14
CA TYR A 8 0.19 -19.25 25.34
C TYR A 8 0.84 -17.89 25.64
N LEU A 9 0.05 -16.84 25.90
CA LEU A 9 0.60 -15.53 26.26
C LEU A 9 1.24 -15.53 27.66
N VAL A 10 0.63 -16.24 28.62
CA VAL A 10 1.00 -16.21 30.04
C VAL A 10 2.00 -17.29 30.42
N ASP A 11 1.69 -18.55 30.15
CA ASP A 11 2.45 -19.70 30.61
C ASP A 11 3.61 -20.03 29.66
N ASP A 12 3.39 -19.91 28.35
CA ASP A 12 4.43 -20.18 27.35
C ASP A 12 5.30 -18.95 27.06
N LEU A 13 4.72 -17.80 26.74
CA LEU A 13 5.47 -16.67 26.16
C LEU A 13 6.10 -15.74 27.21
N ALA A 14 5.36 -15.35 28.26
CA ALA A 14 5.88 -14.41 29.27
C ALA A 14 7.17 -14.87 29.99
N PRO A 15 7.41 -16.17 30.28
CA PRO A 15 8.67 -16.62 30.87
C PRO A 15 9.87 -16.53 29.92
N ARG A 16 9.63 -16.43 28.60
CA ARG A 16 10.68 -16.37 27.56
C ARG A 16 10.99 -14.96 27.06
N ILE A 17 10.12 -13.98 27.34
CA ILE A 17 10.21 -12.65 26.73
C ILE A 17 11.15 -11.71 27.51
N GLY A 18 12.13 -11.16 26.79
CA GLY A 18 13.20 -10.33 27.31
C GLY A 18 12.99 -8.82 27.14
N LYS A 19 13.83 -8.04 27.84
CA LYS A 19 13.80 -6.57 27.87
C LYS A 19 14.14 -5.83 26.58
N ASP A 20 14.52 -6.57 25.54
CA ASP A 20 14.90 -6.03 24.23
C ASP A 20 14.03 -6.65 23.10
N ASP A 21 13.04 -7.48 23.45
CA ASP A 21 12.11 -8.10 22.51
C ASP A 21 10.97 -7.16 22.10
N ARG A 22 10.41 -7.44 20.92
CA ARG A 22 9.20 -6.79 20.39
C ARG A 22 8.10 -7.84 20.22
N PHE A 23 6.94 -7.58 20.84
CA PHE A 23 5.78 -8.45 20.78
C PHE A 23 4.69 -7.86 19.88
N LEU A 24 4.21 -8.64 18.92
CA LEU A 24 3.06 -8.27 18.10
C LEU A 24 1.97 -9.35 18.25
N PHE A 25 0.80 -8.93 18.72
CA PHE A 25 -0.42 -9.72 18.70
C PHE A 25 -1.32 -9.20 17.58
N TYR A 26 -1.79 -10.08 16.70
CA TYR A 26 -2.77 -9.75 15.68
C TYR A 26 -3.94 -10.73 15.75
N PHE A 27 -5.16 -10.20 15.86
CA PHE A 27 -6.39 -10.99 15.82
C PHE A 27 -7.33 -10.45 14.76
N SER A 28 -7.80 -11.33 13.87
CA SER A 28 -8.89 -11.07 12.92
C SER A 28 -10.02 -12.05 13.18
N GLY A 29 -11.25 -11.56 13.29
CA GLY A 29 -12.41 -12.39 13.60
C GLY A 29 -13.54 -11.63 14.27
N HIS A 30 -14.40 -12.35 15.00
CA HIS A 30 -15.55 -11.73 15.66
C HIS A 30 -15.17 -11.01 16.96
N GLY A 31 -15.52 -9.73 17.05
CA GLY A 31 -15.49 -8.92 18.26
C GLY A 31 -16.92 -8.68 18.75
N VAL A 32 -17.10 -8.64 20.08
CA VAL A 32 -18.40 -8.36 20.71
C VAL A 32 -18.21 -7.34 21.82
N THR A 33 -19.05 -6.30 21.85
CA THR A 33 -19.21 -5.44 23.02
C THR A 33 -20.42 -5.89 23.84
N ARG A 34 -20.25 -6.03 25.16
CA ARG A 34 -21.37 -6.16 26.11
C ARG A 34 -21.29 -5.07 27.18
N LYS A 35 -22.46 -4.57 27.58
CA LYS A 35 -22.60 -3.66 28.72
C LYS A 35 -22.66 -4.47 30.02
N VAL A 36 -21.68 -4.32 30.89
CA VAL A 36 -21.55 -5.05 32.17
C VAL A 36 -21.38 -4.04 33.29
N GLY A 37 -22.35 -3.98 34.21
CA GLY A 37 -22.36 -2.99 35.30
C GLY A 37 -22.40 -1.54 34.77
N GLY A 38 -23.17 -1.30 33.70
CA GLY A 38 -23.31 0.01 33.05
C GLY A 38 -22.13 0.43 32.16
N LYS A 39 -21.00 -0.29 32.18
CA LYS A 39 -19.80 -0.01 31.37
C LYS A 39 -19.71 -0.96 30.19
N ASP A 40 -19.30 -0.45 29.03
CA ASP A 40 -19.07 -1.27 27.84
C ASP A 40 -17.74 -2.03 27.98
N ARG A 41 -17.77 -3.33 27.66
CA ARG A 41 -16.61 -4.23 27.66
C ARG A 41 -16.53 -4.95 26.32
N GLY A 42 -15.36 -4.90 25.70
CA GLY A 42 -15.05 -5.64 24.48
C GLY A 42 -14.51 -7.04 24.77
N TYR A 43 -14.78 -7.96 23.86
CA TYR A 43 -14.36 -9.36 23.88
C TYR A 43 -14.02 -9.82 22.47
N ILE A 44 -12.86 -10.48 22.28
CA ILE A 44 -12.65 -11.30 21.08
C ILE A 44 -13.33 -12.65 21.28
N VAL A 45 -13.93 -13.18 20.22
CA VAL A 45 -14.60 -14.49 20.22
C VAL A 45 -13.67 -15.52 19.57
N PRO A 46 -13.05 -16.43 20.34
CA PRO A 46 -12.25 -17.52 19.77
C PRO A 46 -13.16 -18.58 19.13
N PHE A 47 -12.56 -19.55 18.43
CA PHE A 47 -13.28 -20.63 17.72
C PHE A 47 -14.29 -21.42 18.58
N ASP A 48 -14.02 -21.60 19.88
CA ASP A 48 -14.87 -22.28 20.87
C ASP A 48 -15.87 -21.34 21.59
N GLY A 49 -15.88 -20.06 21.23
CA GLY A 49 -16.73 -19.04 21.83
C GLY A 49 -18.21 -19.25 21.54
N ARG A 50 -19.02 -19.36 22.60
CA ARG A 50 -20.46 -19.64 22.51
C ARG A 50 -21.26 -18.35 22.52
N SER A 51 -22.24 -18.21 21.63
CA SER A 51 -22.97 -16.96 21.33
C SER A 51 -23.70 -16.29 22.51
N ALA A 52 -23.91 -16.99 23.63
CA ALA A 52 -24.50 -16.42 24.85
C ALA A 52 -23.51 -16.19 26.01
N SER A 53 -22.31 -16.78 25.96
CA SER A 53 -21.44 -17.00 27.14
C SER A 53 -20.16 -16.17 27.09
N ALA A 54 -20.16 -15.01 27.75
CA ALA A 54 -18.98 -14.13 27.83
C ALA A 54 -17.78 -14.76 28.58
N THR A 55 -18.01 -15.85 29.33
CA THR A 55 -16.95 -16.66 29.96
C THR A 55 -16.21 -17.59 28.98
N SER A 56 -16.72 -17.73 27.75
CA SER A 56 -16.05 -18.45 26.64
C SER A 56 -15.39 -17.51 25.62
N TRP A 57 -15.27 -16.22 25.96
CA TRP A 57 -14.66 -15.18 25.13
C TRP A 57 -13.50 -14.54 25.89
N VAL A 58 -12.45 -14.11 25.18
CA VAL A 58 -11.32 -13.42 25.84
C VAL A 58 -11.67 -11.94 25.98
N SER A 59 -11.75 -11.45 27.22
CA SER A 59 -12.06 -10.04 27.49
C SER A 59 -10.88 -9.11 27.21
N MET A 60 -11.14 -7.85 26.84
CA MET A 60 -10.08 -6.84 26.73
C MET A 60 -9.37 -6.56 28.06
N SER A 61 -10.00 -6.85 29.21
CA SER A 61 -9.31 -6.86 30.51
C SER A 61 -8.26 -7.97 30.57
N THR A 62 -8.63 -9.21 30.23
CA THR A 62 -7.71 -10.36 30.20
C THR A 62 -6.49 -10.10 29.31
N LEU A 63 -6.70 -9.48 28.14
CA LEU A 63 -5.61 -9.11 27.23
C LEU A 63 -4.72 -7.98 27.77
N ARG A 64 -5.28 -7.02 28.53
CA ARG A 64 -4.48 -6.02 29.26
C ARG A 64 -3.65 -6.66 30.37
N ASP A 65 -4.23 -7.60 31.10
CA ASP A 65 -3.55 -8.35 32.17
C ASP A 65 -2.43 -9.23 31.57
N SER A 66 -2.64 -9.81 30.39
CA SER A 66 -1.59 -10.50 29.62
C SER A 66 -0.49 -9.55 29.13
N ALA A 67 -0.83 -8.35 28.66
CA ALA A 67 0.14 -7.32 28.26
C ALA A 67 1.03 -6.86 29.43
N ASP A 68 0.45 -6.73 30.64
CA ASP A 68 1.19 -6.44 31.87
C ASP A 68 2.14 -7.59 32.26
N GLN A 69 1.74 -8.85 32.05
CA GLN A 69 2.58 -10.04 32.30
C GLN A 69 3.70 -10.22 31.26
N LEU A 70 3.44 -9.89 30.00
CA LEU A 70 4.46 -9.73 28.94
C LEU A 70 5.34 -8.48 29.15
N GLY A 71 5.26 -7.86 30.33
CA GLY A 71 5.75 -6.52 30.61
C GLY A 71 7.26 -6.31 30.50
N ASN A 72 8.04 -7.38 30.39
CA ASN A 72 9.45 -7.34 30.03
C ASN A 72 9.65 -6.81 28.60
N ALA A 73 8.78 -7.17 27.64
CA ALA A 73 8.93 -6.78 26.25
C ALA A 73 9.07 -5.26 26.09
N ARG A 74 10.09 -4.82 25.34
CA ARG A 74 10.41 -3.40 25.11
C ARG A 74 9.26 -2.70 24.39
N HIS A 75 8.78 -3.32 23.32
CA HIS A 75 7.62 -2.85 22.58
C HIS A 75 6.57 -3.95 22.48
N GLN A 76 5.31 -3.60 22.70
CA GLN A 76 4.15 -4.46 22.53
C GLN A 76 3.13 -3.75 21.65
N LEU A 77 2.62 -4.43 20.63
CA LEU A 77 1.56 -3.95 19.75
C LEU A 77 0.46 -5.00 19.64
N PHE A 78 -0.76 -4.63 19.98
CA PHE A 78 -1.95 -5.48 19.87
C PHE A 78 -2.90 -4.93 18.81
N ILE A 79 -3.03 -5.64 17.71
CA ILE A 79 -3.86 -5.27 16.56
C ILE A 79 -5.12 -6.14 16.54
N PHE A 80 -6.28 -5.51 16.45
CA PHE A 80 -7.56 -6.20 16.41
C PHE A 80 -8.39 -5.78 15.20
N ASP A 81 -8.37 -6.65 14.19
CA ASP A 81 -9.27 -6.64 13.04
C ASP A 81 -10.63 -7.24 13.45
N SER A 82 -11.33 -6.52 14.33
CA SER A 82 -12.65 -6.86 14.85
C SER A 82 -13.32 -5.63 15.48
N CYS A 83 -14.65 -5.53 15.41
CA CYS A 83 -15.40 -4.38 15.90
C CYS A 83 -15.43 -4.32 17.44
N PHE A 84 -15.15 -3.15 18.03
CA PHE A 84 -15.37 -2.93 19.46
C PHE A 84 -16.05 -1.59 19.73
N GLY A 85 -17.30 -1.65 20.16
CA GLY A 85 -17.95 -0.50 20.75
C GLY A 85 -17.34 -0.11 22.09
N GLY A 86 -16.68 1.06 22.12
CA GLY A 86 -16.45 1.84 23.33
C GLY A 86 -15.58 1.21 24.43
N ALA A 87 -14.93 0.06 24.18
CA ALA A 87 -14.20 -0.71 25.19
C ALA A 87 -12.90 -0.02 25.70
N PHE A 88 -12.58 1.16 25.18
CA PHE A 88 -11.34 1.89 25.39
C PHE A 88 -11.64 3.38 25.63
N ALA A 89 -11.08 3.91 26.72
CA ALA A 89 -11.08 5.35 26.96
C ALA A 89 -10.04 6.00 26.04
N VAL A 90 -10.50 6.83 25.12
CA VAL A 90 -9.64 7.54 24.16
C VAL A 90 -8.77 8.56 24.88
N LYS A 91 -7.45 8.45 24.71
CA LYS A 91 -6.55 9.60 24.80
C LYS A 91 -5.95 9.80 23.41
N SER A 92 -6.32 10.92 22.79
CA SER A 92 -5.78 11.33 21.50
C SER A 92 -4.25 11.39 21.56
N LEU A 93 -3.58 10.79 20.57
CA LEU A 93 -2.15 10.98 20.32
C LEU A 93 -1.92 12.33 19.64
N ALA A 94 -2.25 13.41 20.34
CA ALA A 94 -1.85 14.76 19.98
C ALA A 94 -0.41 15.01 20.43
N SER A 95 0.54 14.27 19.85
CA SER A 95 1.96 14.51 20.00
C SER A 95 2.46 15.38 18.84
N SER A 96 2.41 16.70 19.03
CA SER A 96 3.00 17.66 18.11
C SER A 96 4.49 17.38 17.96
N PHE A 97 4.95 17.03 16.75
CA PHE A 97 6.35 16.66 16.52
C PHE A 97 7.14 17.72 15.76
N SER A 98 8.41 17.86 16.15
CA SER A 98 9.39 18.76 15.56
C SER A 98 10.45 17.94 14.81
N PRO A 99 10.86 18.33 13.59
CA PRO A 99 11.55 17.47 12.64
C PRO A 99 13.06 17.35 12.90
N ASN A 100 13.45 16.66 13.99
CA ASN A 100 14.82 16.21 14.23
C ASN A 100 14.86 14.67 14.33
N ALA A 101 14.72 14.00 13.17
CA ALA A 101 14.52 12.55 13.04
C ALA A 101 15.58 11.70 13.76
N LEU A 102 16.86 12.09 13.71
CA LEU A 102 17.98 11.33 14.28
C LEU A 102 17.84 11.07 15.80
N ASN A 103 17.27 12.03 16.55
CA ASN A 103 17.02 11.90 17.99
C ASN A 103 15.61 11.39 18.31
N TYR A 104 14.71 11.36 17.32
CA TYR A 104 13.33 10.89 17.50
C TYR A 104 13.29 9.36 17.58
N ILE A 105 13.76 8.66 16.53
CA ILE A 105 13.77 7.19 16.46
C ILE A 105 14.53 6.57 17.64
N GLN A 106 15.68 7.16 18.02
CA GLN A 106 16.44 6.73 19.20
C GLN A 106 15.67 6.86 20.51
N ARG A 107 14.83 7.89 20.67
CA ARG A 107 14.01 8.07 21.87
C ARG A 107 12.86 7.07 21.94
N ILE A 108 12.12 6.86 20.85
CA ILE A 108 10.97 5.95 20.83
C ILE A 108 11.38 4.47 20.88
N THR A 109 12.58 4.12 20.40
CA THR A 109 13.17 2.77 20.54
C THR A 109 13.64 2.48 21.96
N GLN A 110 14.18 3.48 22.67
CA GLN A 110 14.68 3.29 24.04
C GLN A 110 13.57 3.19 25.09
N ALA A 111 12.44 3.87 24.88
CA ALA A 111 11.29 3.87 25.78
C ALA A 111 10.36 2.66 25.58
N ALA A 112 9.64 2.28 26.64
CA ALA A 112 8.67 1.20 26.58
C ALA A 112 7.43 1.60 25.75
N ALA A 113 7.05 0.75 24.80
CA ALA A 113 5.84 0.91 24.00
C ALA A 113 4.85 -0.21 24.34
N ARG A 114 3.60 0.13 24.64
CA ARG A 114 2.51 -0.84 24.83
C ARG A 114 1.24 -0.27 24.22
N GLN A 115 1.06 -0.51 22.93
CA GLN A 115 0.05 0.11 22.07
C GLN A 115 -0.98 -0.92 21.60
N TYR A 116 -2.15 -0.44 21.19
CA TYR A 116 -3.14 -1.22 20.46
C TYR A 116 -3.79 -0.41 19.33
N ILE A 117 -4.30 -1.13 18.33
CA ILE A 117 -5.09 -0.62 17.20
C ILE A 117 -6.32 -1.52 17.05
N THR A 118 -7.51 -0.96 16.87
CA THR A 118 -8.76 -1.71 16.63
C THR A 118 -9.50 -1.18 15.39
N ALA A 119 -10.14 -2.06 14.62
CA ALA A 119 -10.76 -1.72 13.33
C ALA A 119 -11.92 -0.72 13.35
N GLY A 120 -12.72 -0.63 14.42
CA GLY A 120 -13.89 0.26 14.42
C GLY A 120 -14.72 0.22 15.70
N GLY A 121 -15.68 1.15 15.77
CA GLY A 121 -16.40 1.56 16.97
C GLY A 121 -17.71 0.80 17.26
N ALA A 122 -18.62 1.48 17.97
CA ALA A 122 -19.85 0.84 18.46
C ALA A 122 -20.94 0.75 17.39
N ASN A 123 -21.41 -0.47 17.15
CA ASN A 123 -22.56 -0.83 16.30
C ASN A 123 -22.31 -0.89 14.78
N GLU A 124 -21.06 -0.85 14.32
CA GLU A 124 -20.73 -1.07 12.91
C GLU A 124 -20.68 -2.58 12.60
N GLN A 125 -21.72 -3.11 11.97
CA GLN A 125 -21.62 -4.36 11.21
C GLN A 125 -20.72 -4.10 10.01
N VAL A 126 -19.44 -4.46 10.13
CA VAL A 126 -18.48 -4.36 9.02
C VAL A 126 -19.01 -5.20 7.86
N SER A 127 -19.38 -4.53 6.77
CA SER A 127 -19.71 -5.18 5.52
C SER A 127 -18.50 -5.97 5.05
N ALA A 128 -18.72 -7.19 4.56
CA ALA A 128 -17.67 -8.05 4.02
C ALA A 128 -17.20 -7.55 2.64
N ALA A 129 -16.71 -6.32 2.58
CA ALA A 129 -16.08 -5.70 1.43
C ALA A 129 -14.65 -6.24 1.25
N SER A 130 -14.55 -7.54 1.01
CA SER A 130 -13.28 -8.23 0.85
C SER A 130 -12.71 -8.02 -0.55
N ARG A 131 -11.80 -7.06 -0.68
CA ARG A 131 -10.80 -7.11 -1.77
C ARG A 131 -9.80 -8.23 -1.41
N ASP A 132 -9.59 -9.15 -2.34
CA ASP A 132 -8.68 -10.31 -2.22
C ASP A 132 -8.88 -11.19 -0.96
N GLY A 133 -10.08 -11.23 -0.40
CA GLY A 133 -10.42 -12.06 0.78
C GLY A 133 -10.03 -11.47 2.14
N MET A 134 -9.47 -10.26 2.19
CA MET A 134 -9.07 -9.58 3.44
C MET A 134 -10.15 -8.64 3.96
N SER A 135 -10.08 -8.25 5.25
CA SER A 135 -10.89 -7.14 5.76
C SER A 135 -10.37 -5.80 5.22
N LEU A 136 -11.23 -4.77 5.21
CA LEU A 136 -10.83 -3.41 4.85
C LEU A 136 -9.73 -2.85 5.78
N PHE A 137 -9.84 -3.12 7.08
CA PHE A 137 -8.86 -2.67 8.07
C PHE A 137 -7.50 -3.35 7.85
N THR A 138 -7.49 -4.67 7.61
CA THR A 138 -6.28 -5.42 7.30
C THR A 138 -5.65 -4.97 6.00
N TYR A 139 -6.47 -4.72 4.98
CA TYR A 139 -6.02 -4.16 3.71
C TYR A 139 -5.34 -2.80 3.92
N GLN A 140 -5.98 -1.87 4.62
CA GLN A 140 -5.40 -0.56 4.95
C GLN A 140 -4.10 -0.69 5.76
N LEU A 141 -4.07 -1.54 6.79
CA LEU A 141 -2.88 -1.77 7.62
C LEU A 141 -1.70 -2.27 6.79
N LEU A 142 -1.92 -3.26 5.92
CA LEU A 142 -0.88 -3.80 5.03
C LEU A 142 -0.38 -2.75 4.04
N GLN A 143 -1.24 -1.85 3.57
CA GLN A 143 -0.85 -0.76 2.65
C GLN A 143 -0.05 0.34 3.39
N GLY A 144 -0.43 0.65 4.64
CA GLY A 144 0.39 1.49 5.52
C GLY A 144 1.80 0.90 5.70
N LEU A 145 1.89 -0.39 6.04
CA LEU A 145 3.14 -1.14 6.18
C LEU A 145 3.93 -1.33 4.87
N ALA A 146 3.25 -1.31 3.71
CA ALA A 146 3.85 -1.31 2.37
C ALA A 146 4.50 0.04 1.99
N GLY A 147 4.56 0.99 2.94
CA GLY A 147 5.24 2.26 2.81
C GLY A 147 4.31 3.46 2.88
N GLU A 148 2.98 3.34 2.74
CA GLU A 148 2.09 4.52 2.73
C GLU A 148 2.04 5.27 4.07
N ALA A 149 2.30 4.57 5.18
CA ALA A 149 2.35 5.18 6.50
C ALA A 149 3.69 5.88 6.79
N ASP A 150 4.76 5.62 5.99
CA ASP A 150 6.03 6.35 6.07
C ASP A 150 5.83 7.78 5.51
N THR A 151 5.21 8.63 6.33
CA THR A 151 4.85 10.01 5.98
C THR A 151 5.97 10.99 6.30
N THR A 152 6.87 10.60 7.21
CA THR A 152 8.07 11.37 7.57
C THR A 152 9.27 11.10 6.64
N THR A 153 9.20 10.05 5.81
CA THR A 153 10.24 9.57 4.88
C THR A 153 11.58 9.28 5.55
N ASP A 154 11.56 8.91 6.84
CA ASP A 154 12.76 8.56 7.61
C ASP A 154 13.17 7.08 7.48
N GLY A 155 12.36 6.29 6.78
CA GLY A 155 12.60 4.87 6.50
C GLY A 155 12.06 3.94 7.58
N TYR A 156 11.32 4.45 8.55
CA TYR A 156 10.55 3.66 9.52
C TYR A 156 9.05 3.90 9.37
N ILE A 157 8.26 3.03 9.98
CA ILE A 157 6.81 3.17 10.08
C ILE A 157 6.42 2.92 11.52
N THR A 158 5.98 3.96 12.23
CA THR A 158 5.52 3.89 13.62
C THR A 158 4.03 3.55 13.74
N VAL A 159 3.55 3.13 14.91
CA VAL A 159 2.11 2.97 15.15
C VAL A 159 1.40 4.32 15.13
N SER A 160 2.07 5.41 15.54
CA SER A 160 1.53 6.77 15.40
C SER A 160 1.30 7.15 13.93
N GLU A 161 2.23 6.81 13.04
CA GLU A 161 2.10 7.01 11.59
C GLU A 161 1.02 6.12 10.97
N ILE A 162 0.97 4.83 11.33
CA ILE A 162 -0.12 3.93 10.90
C ILE A 162 -1.47 4.50 11.34
N ALA A 163 -1.59 5.01 12.58
CA ALA A 163 -2.81 5.61 13.09
C ALA A 163 -3.23 6.84 12.28
N ALA A 164 -2.29 7.74 11.97
CA ALA A 164 -2.54 8.93 11.16
C ALA A 164 -2.94 8.57 9.73
N TYR A 165 -2.22 7.65 9.08
CA TYR A 165 -2.53 7.13 7.76
C TYR A 165 -3.91 6.45 7.72
N MET A 166 -4.25 5.63 8.71
CA MET A 166 -5.54 4.95 8.77
C MET A 166 -6.70 5.91 9.10
N GLN A 167 -6.47 7.01 9.80
CA GLN A 167 -7.48 8.06 9.99
C GLN A 167 -7.75 8.83 8.69
N THR A 168 -6.71 9.17 7.92
CA THR A 168 -6.89 9.87 6.64
C THR A 168 -7.50 8.95 5.58
N ALA A 169 -6.97 7.73 5.39
CA ALA A 169 -7.53 6.75 4.47
C ALA A 169 -8.95 6.29 4.90
N GLY A 170 -9.18 6.13 6.20
CA GLY A 170 -10.45 5.74 6.79
C GLY A 170 -11.54 6.82 6.72
N SER A 171 -11.19 8.10 6.60
CA SER A 171 -12.17 9.21 6.52
C SER A 171 -13.19 9.10 5.36
N THR A 172 -12.90 8.25 4.37
CA THR A 172 -13.77 7.97 3.22
C THR A 172 -14.75 6.80 3.44
N LEU A 173 -14.65 6.07 4.55
CA LEU A 173 -15.37 4.83 4.82
C LEU A 173 -15.89 4.79 6.27
N HIS A 174 -17.02 4.13 6.52
CA HIS A 174 -17.73 4.17 7.81
C HIS A 174 -17.12 3.20 8.84
N SER A 175 -15.82 3.37 9.13
CA SER A 175 -15.09 2.62 10.15
C SER A 175 -13.78 3.34 10.46
N THR A 176 -13.74 4.12 11.55
CA THR A 176 -12.52 4.84 11.98
C THR A 176 -11.73 3.97 12.95
N PRO A 177 -10.48 3.57 12.63
CA PRO A 177 -9.66 2.80 13.55
C PRO A 177 -9.33 3.57 14.83
N VAL A 178 -9.41 2.88 15.97
CA VAL A 178 -9.13 3.46 17.29
C VAL A 178 -7.79 2.94 17.79
N THR A 179 -6.96 3.85 18.28
CA THR A 179 -5.66 3.53 18.87
C THR A 179 -5.58 3.97 20.33
N GLY A 180 -4.65 3.37 21.06
CA GLY A 180 -4.28 3.85 22.39
C GLY A 180 -3.26 2.95 23.07
N ASN A 181 -3.07 3.19 24.37
CA ASN A 181 -1.99 2.61 25.14
C ASN A 181 -2.49 1.74 26.31
N PHE A 182 -1.73 0.70 26.64
CA PHE A 182 -1.89 -0.08 27.87
C PHE A 182 -1.05 0.49 29.02
N ARG A 183 -1.27 -0.03 30.23
CA ARG A 183 -0.47 0.31 31.41
C ARG A 183 1.00 -0.03 31.16
N GLY A 184 1.92 0.82 31.64
CA GLY A 184 3.36 0.64 31.47
C GLY A 184 3.93 1.17 30.14
N HIS A 185 3.11 1.74 29.26
CA HIS A 185 3.60 2.55 28.14
C HIS A 185 4.35 3.79 28.66
N ALA A 186 5.50 4.12 28.06
CA ALA A 186 6.43 5.17 28.50
C ALA A 186 6.85 6.14 27.38
N ASN A 187 5.97 6.38 26.39
CA ASN A 187 6.23 7.18 25.18
C ASN A 187 7.25 6.56 24.20
N GLY A 188 7.43 5.24 24.26
CA GLY A 188 7.98 4.47 23.15
C GLY A 188 6.92 4.26 22.07
N ASP A 189 7.36 3.90 20.86
CA ASP A 189 6.47 3.57 19.74
C ASP A 189 6.94 2.26 19.09
N PHE A 190 6.00 1.38 18.75
CA PHE A 190 6.29 0.16 17.99
C PHE A 190 6.54 0.54 16.54
N LEU A 191 7.63 0.02 15.97
CA LEU A 191 8.11 0.40 14.63
C LEU A 191 8.38 -0.80 13.72
N PHE A 192 8.12 -0.56 12.44
CA PHE A 192 8.47 -1.41 11.31
C PHE A 192 9.52 -0.68 10.45
N THR A 193 10.27 -1.43 9.66
CA THR A 193 11.13 -0.86 8.60
C THR A 193 10.28 -0.54 7.38
N SER A 194 10.39 0.67 6.85
CA SER A 194 9.72 1.05 5.61
C SER A 194 10.38 0.35 4.41
N PRO A 195 9.63 -0.24 3.47
CA PRO A 195 10.21 -0.81 2.25
C PRO A 195 10.88 0.27 1.37
N LEU A 196 10.56 1.55 1.55
CA LEU A 196 11.23 2.67 0.88
C LEU A 196 12.71 2.79 1.28
N GLN A 197 13.08 2.36 2.49
CA GLN A 197 14.48 2.36 2.94
C GLN A 197 15.32 1.31 2.18
N ALA A 198 14.70 0.19 1.77
CA ALA A 198 15.38 -0.87 1.02
C ALA A 198 15.77 -0.41 -0.41
N SER A 199 14.96 0.44 -1.05
CA SER A 199 15.28 1.03 -2.36
C SER A 199 16.47 2.01 -2.34
N LEU A 200 16.97 2.43 -1.17
CA LEU A 200 18.14 3.30 -1.04
C LEU A 200 19.45 2.54 -0.74
N GLN A 201 19.39 1.25 -0.41
CA GLN A 201 20.57 0.46 0.01
C GLN A 201 20.92 -0.71 -0.93
N HIS A 202 20.27 -0.81 -2.09
CA HIS A 202 20.46 -1.90 -3.05
C HIS A 202 20.83 -1.42 -4.46
N ASP A 203 21.90 -0.62 -4.55
CA ASP A 203 22.52 -0.19 -5.82
C ASP A 203 24.01 -0.59 -5.90
N ASN A 204 24.32 -1.84 -5.50
CA ASN A 204 25.66 -2.43 -5.64
C ASN A 204 25.64 -3.97 -5.66
N SER A 205 25.18 -4.57 -6.76
CA SER A 205 25.72 -5.85 -7.27
C SER A 205 25.18 -6.20 -8.66
N VAL A 206 26.11 -6.51 -9.56
CA VAL A 206 25.83 -7.03 -10.92
C VAL A 206 25.82 -8.56 -10.88
N GLY A 207 24.91 -9.20 -11.62
CA GLY A 207 24.87 -10.66 -11.80
C GLY A 207 24.06 -11.07 -13.03
N ASP A 208 24.56 -12.04 -13.80
CA ASP A 208 24.21 -12.34 -15.20
C ASP A 208 23.54 -13.73 -15.42
N GLY A 209 22.90 -13.92 -16.58
CA GLY A 209 22.45 -15.19 -17.15
C GLY A 209 20.98 -15.57 -16.88
N GLY A 210 20.17 -16.11 -17.80
CA GLY A 210 20.37 -16.44 -19.22
C GLY A 210 19.55 -17.70 -19.63
N GLY A 211 18.85 -17.72 -20.78
CA GLY A 211 18.24 -18.96 -21.33
C GLY A 211 16.83 -18.87 -21.95
N THR A 212 16.52 -19.75 -22.91
CA THR A 212 15.33 -19.70 -23.82
C THR A 212 14.75 -21.14 -24.07
N LYS A 213 13.59 -21.43 -24.70
CA LYS A 213 12.76 -20.78 -25.75
C LYS A 213 11.24 -21.11 -25.62
N ASN A 214 10.42 -20.35 -26.37
CA ASN A 214 9.14 -20.69 -27.05
C ASN A 214 8.23 -21.85 -26.56
N ALA A 215 6.95 -21.55 -26.34
CA ALA A 215 5.83 -21.98 -27.22
C ALA A 215 4.50 -21.28 -26.87
N ALA A 216 3.49 -21.38 -27.75
CA ALA A 216 2.21 -20.66 -27.67
C ALA A 216 1.27 -21.12 -26.54
N GLY A 217 0.34 -20.25 -26.13
CA GLY A 217 -0.76 -20.60 -25.21
C GLY A 217 -0.50 -20.31 -23.73
N ALA A 218 0.13 -19.18 -23.39
CA ALA A 218 0.36 -18.80 -22.00
C ALA A 218 -0.91 -18.21 -21.34
N ALA A 219 -1.32 -18.78 -20.21
CA ALA A 219 -2.16 -18.09 -19.23
C ALA A 219 -1.50 -16.75 -18.83
N PRO A 220 -2.26 -15.72 -18.41
CA PRO A 220 -1.69 -14.42 -18.08
C PRO A 220 -0.61 -14.57 -17.00
N GLY A 221 0.63 -14.24 -17.36
CA GLY A 221 1.72 -14.14 -16.40
C GLY A 221 1.44 -12.99 -15.44
N TYR A 222 2.12 -12.96 -14.30
CA TYR A 222 2.07 -11.80 -13.40
C TYR A 222 3.48 -11.40 -12.99
N VAL A 223 3.66 -10.11 -12.76
CA VAL A 223 4.81 -9.57 -12.01
C VAL A 223 4.37 -9.31 -10.57
N VAL A 224 5.31 -9.43 -9.64
CA VAL A 224 5.11 -9.13 -8.22
C VAL A 224 6.05 -7.97 -7.88
N ASP A 225 5.55 -6.94 -7.20
CA ASP A 225 6.41 -5.90 -6.64
C ASP A 225 7.06 -6.33 -5.31
N PRO A 226 8.02 -5.57 -4.76
CA PRO A 226 8.62 -5.88 -3.46
C PRO A 226 7.63 -6.00 -2.29
N ASN A 227 6.43 -5.41 -2.42
CA ASN A 227 5.37 -5.46 -1.41
C ASN A 227 4.43 -6.68 -1.58
N GLY A 228 4.69 -7.56 -2.55
CA GLY A 228 3.90 -8.76 -2.81
C GLY A 228 2.67 -8.54 -3.69
N LYS A 229 2.41 -7.31 -4.17
CA LYS A 229 1.25 -7.02 -5.02
C LYS A 229 1.46 -7.57 -6.43
N ARG A 230 0.44 -8.25 -6.96
CA ARG A 230 0.50 -8.96 -8.24
C ARG A 230 -0.17 -8.14 -9.34
N TYR A 231 0.54 -7.96 -10.45
CA TYR A 231 0.06 -7.25 -11.63
C TYR A 231 0.02 -8.20 -12.81
N ALA A 232 -1.12 -8.29 -13.50
CA ALA A 232 -1.26 -9.12 -14.69
C ALA A 232 -0.37 -8.62 -15.83
N THR A 233 0.10 -9.52 -16.67
CA THR A 233 1.01 -9.23 -17.78
C THR A 233 0.58 -9.95 -19.05
N ILE A 234 0.85 -9.31 -20.19
CA ILE A 234 0.53 -9.79 -21.53
C ILE A 234 1.78 -9.75 -22.41
N ARG A 235 1.94 -10.74 -23.29
CA ARG A 235 2.95 -10.70 -24.35
C ARG A 235 2.35 -9.97 -25.55
N LEU A 236 2.96 -8.86 -25.95
CA LEU A 236 2.62 -8.12 -27.17
C LEU A 236 3.89 -7.96 -28.00
N LEU A 237 3.81 -8.38 -29.26
CA LEU A 237 4.97 -8.50 -30.14
C LEU A 237 6.06 -9.36 -29.48
N ASP A 238 7.30 -8.89 -29.42
CA ASP A 238 8.42 -9.58 -28.78
C ASP A 238 8.52 -9.34 -27.25
N LYS A 239 7.75 -8.39 -26.70
CA LYS A 239 7.86 -7.90 -25.32
C LYS A 239 6.77 -8.42 -24.38
N ILE A 240 7.01 -8.35 -23.08
CA ILE A 240 6.00 -8.56 -22.03
C ILE A 240 5.66 -7.20 -21.40
N TRP A 241 4.38 -6.86 -21.34
CA TRP A 241 3.86 -5.60 -20.79
C TRP A 241 2.95 -5.86 -19.59
N MET A 242 2.89 -4.91 -18.65
CA MET A 242 1.85 -4.88 -17.61
C MET A 242 0.46 -4.57 -18.19
N GLN A 243 -0.57 -5.29 -17.75
CA GLN A 243 -1.99 -5.05 -18.08
C GLN A 243 -2.70 -4.12 -17.10
N THR A 244 -2.07 -3.78 -15.97
CA THR A 244 -2.54 -2.77 -15.02
C THR A 244 -1.45 -1.74 -14.76
N ASN A 245 -1.86 -0.51 -14.39
CA ASN A 245 -0.95 0.57 -14.00
C ASN A 245 -0.20 0.16 -12.72
N LEU A 246 1.08 0.51 -12.63
CA LEU A 246 1.90 0.21 -11.45
C LEU A 246 1.39 1.01 -10.24
N ASP A 247 1.30 0.34 -9.09
CA ASP A 247 0.88 0.93 -7.80
C ASP A 247 1.87 0.51 -6.71
N TYR A 248 3.14 0.86 -6.93
CA TYR A 248 4.24 0.60 -6.02
C TYR A 248 4.77 1.94 -5.52
N ARG A 249 4.73 2.17 -4.20
CA ARG A 249 5.16 3.43 -3.60
C ARG A 249 6.66 3.61 -3.79
N VAL A 250 7.03 4.75 -4.33
CA VAL A 250 8.38 5.33 -4.29
C VAL A 250 8.26 6.81 -3.93
N GLN A 251 9.39 7.47 -3.63
CA GLN A 251 9.42 8.94 -3.55
C GLN A 251 8.91 9.56 -4.87
N ASP A 252 8.26 10.71 -4.78
CA ASP A 252 7.67 11.43 -5.92
C ASP A 252 6.65 10.58 -6.72
N SER A 253 5.79 9.86 -5.98
CA SER A 253 4.64 9.11 -6.52
C SER A 253 3.38 9.26 -5.67
N TRP A 254 2.24 9.51 -6.31
CA TRP A 254 0.97 9.89 -5.67
C TRP A 254 -0.21 9.04 -6.17
N CYS A 255 -1.21 8.91 -5.31
CA CYS A 255 -2.57 8.58 -5.75
C CYS A 255 -3.23 9.84 -6.32
N TYR A 256 -4.11 9.69 -7.31
CA TYR A 256 -4.90 10.82 -7.82
C TYR A 256 -5.76 11.43 -6.68
N ASP A 257 -5.81 12.77 -6.60
CA ASP A 257 -6.42 13.55 -5.50
C ASP A 257 -5.87 13.22 -4.10
N ASN A 258 -4.67 12.62 -4.02
CA ASN A 258 -4.11 12.04 -2.79
C ASN A 258 -5.02 10.99 -2.12
N GLN A 259 -6.04 10.49 -2.84
CA GLN A 259 -6.99 9.51 -2.32
C GLN A 259 -6.49 8.09 -2.59
N PHE A 260 -6.16 7.35 -1.53
CA PHE A 260 -5.63 5.99 -1.62
C PHE A 260 -6.44 5.05 -2.51
N ARG A 261 -7.78 5.16 -2.52
CA ARG A 261 -8.64 4.36 -3.40
C ARG A 261 -8.31 4.53 -4.89
N ASN A 262 -7.89 5.72 -5.31
CA ASN A 262 -7.51 5.98 -6.70
C ASN A 262 -6.20 5.27 -7.08
N CYS A 263 -5.25 5.07 -6.15
CA CYS A 263 -4.11 4.19 -6.38
C CYS A 263 -4.56 2.76 -6.69
N THR A 264 -5.52 2.23 -5.93
CA THR A 264 -5.99 0.85 -6.16
C THR A 264 -6.77 0.69 -7.46
N ASP A 265 -7.61 1.68 -7.81
CA ASP A 265 -8.53 1.59 -8.94
C ASP A 265 -7.84 2.02 -10.28
N TYR A 266 -6.83 2.90 -10.24
CA TYR A 266 -6.16 3.47 -11.43
C TYR A 266 -4.62 3.39 -11.45
N GLY A 267 -4.00 2.89 -10.40
CA GLY A 267 -2.54 2.95 -10.20
C GLY A 267 -2.04 4.32 -9.74
N ARG A 268 -0.73 4.40 -9.50
CA ARG A 268 -0.06 5.65 -9.12
C ARG A 268 0.30 6.53 -10.30
N LEU A 269 0.48 7.81 -9.99
CA LEU A 269 1.12 8.80 -10.83
C LEU A 269 2.54 9.03 -10.32
N TYR A 270 3.52 9.01 -11.23
CA TYR A 270 4.94 9.08 -10.91
C TYR A 270 5.61 10.21 -11.69
N THR A 271 6.57 10.91 -11.08
CA THR A 271 7.56 11.68 -11.85
C THR A 271 8.35 10.76 -12.78
N TRP A 272 9.02 11.31 -13.79
CA TRP A 272 9.79 10.51 -14.73
C TRP A 272 10.90 9.68 -14.06
N GLN A 273 11.54 10.22 -13.02
CA GLN A 273 12.58 9.53 -12.28
C GLN A 273 12.00 8.45 -11.37
N ALA A 274 10.90 8.75 -10.66
CA ALA A 274 10.16 7.79 -9.85
C ALA A 274 9.63 6.61 -10.68
N ALA A 275 9.13 6.88 -11.90
CA ALA A 275 8.65 5.88 -12.84
C ALA A 275 9.74 4.87 -13.24
N ARG A 276 10.98 5.33 -13.40
CA ARG A 276 12.14 4.46 -13.70
C ARG A 276 12.50 3.59 -12.50
N GLN A 277 12.62 4.19 -11.32
CA GLN A 277 12.92 3.49 -10.06
C GLN A 277 11.86 2.42 -9.75
N ALA A 278 10.57 2.77 -9.86
CA ALA A 278 9.47 1.85 -9.58
C ALA A 278 9.44 0.64 -10.53
N CYS A 279 9.74 0.82 -11.83
CA CYS A 279 9.89 -0.32 -12.74
C CYS A 279 11.14 -1.16 -12.48
N GLN A 280 12.26 -0.55 -12.07
CA GLN A 280 13.48 -1.26 -11.71
C GLN A 280 13.29 -2.11 -10.44
N ALA A 281 12.49 -1.64 -9.48
CA ALA A 281 12.17 -2.34 -8.24
C ALA A 281 11.41 -3.67 -8.46
N LEU A 282 10.76 -3.87 -9.62
CA LEU A 282 10.17 -5.16 -10.02
C LEU A 282 11.23 -6.23 -10.38
N GLY A 283 12.50 -5.84 -10.45
CA GLY A 283 13.65 -6.70 -10.71
C GLY A 283 13.65 -7.38 -12.08
N ASN A 284 14.47 -8.42 -12.24
CA ASN A 284 14.39 -9.39 -13.34
C ASN A 284 14.27 -8.82 -14.77
N GLY A 285 14.90 -7.67 -15.07
CA GLY A 285 14.85 -7.04 -16.40
C GLY A 285 13.56 -6.28 -16.73
N TRP A 286 12.72 -6.00 -15.74
CA TRP A 286 11.65 -5.01 -15.87
C TRP A 286 12.23 -3.59 -15.95
N ARG A 287 11.65 -2.76 -16.81
CA ARG A 287 12.05 -1.37 -17.05
C ARG A 287 10.86 -0.51 -17.44
N LEU A 288 11.01 0.81 -17.32
CA LEU A 288 10.09 1.74 -17.98
C LEU A 288 10.25 1.57 -19.52
N PRO A 289 9.16 1.57 -20.32
CA PRO A 289 9.26 1.42 -21.76
C PRO A 289 10.00 2.60 -22.37
N SER A 290 10.84 2.35 -23.36
CA SER A 290 11.46 3.40 -24.15
C SER A 290 10.48 3.95 -25.17
N ASP A 291 10.87 5.03 -25.82
CA ASP A 291 10.09 5.62 -26.89
C ASP A 291 9.93 4.67 -28.09
N ALA A 292 10.95 3.86 -28.36
CA ALA A 292 10.89 2.85 -29.41
C ALA A 292 9.84 1.78 -29.08
N ASP A 293 9.75 1.31 -27.83
CA ASP A 293 8.75 0.31 -27.43
C ASP A 293 7.32 0.85 -27.62
N TRP A 294 7.06 2.10 -27.18
CA TRP A 294 5.76 2.75 -27.35
C TRP A 294 5.39 2.99 -28.81
N ARG A 295 6.34 3.46 -29.64
CA ARG A 295 6.10 3.66 -31.09
C ARG A 295 5.82 2.34 -31.79
N THR A 296 6.63 1.30 -31.56
CA THR A 296 6.44 -0.03 -32.15
C THR A 296 5.08 -0.63 -31.77
N LEU A 297 4.64 -0.47 -30.52
CA LEU A 297 3.29 -0.90 -30.08
C LEU A 297 2.18 -0.11 -30.79
N ALA A 298 2.29 1.22 -30.84
CA ALA A 298 1.28 2.08 -31.48
C ALA A 298 1.19 1.83 -32.99
N ASP A 299 2.32 1.78 -33.70
CA ASP A 299 2.39 1.58 -35.15
C ASP A 299 1.79 0.23 -35.58
N HIS A 300 1.87 -0.81 -34.75
CA HIS A 300 1.21 -2.09 -34.99
C HIS A 300 -0.32 -2.01 -35.03
N PHE A 301 -0.93 -1.07 -34.30
CA PHE A 301 -2.39 -0.91 -34.18
C PHE A 301 -2.97 0.30 -34.95
N GLY A 302 -2.14 1.06 -35.67
CA GLY A 302 -2.57 2.21 -36.50
C GLY A 302 -1.73 3.48 -36.38
N GLY A 303 -0.75 3.49 -35.46
CA GLY A 303 0.16 4.61 -35.24
C GLY A 303 -0.33 5.64 -34.22
N TYR A 304 0.41 6.73 -34.11
CA TYR A 304 0.23 7.82 -33.16
C TYR A 304 0.41 9.18 -33.87
N ASN A 305 -0.13 10.26 -33.29
CA ASN A 305 0.03 11.62 -33.79
C ASN A 305 1.13 12.38 -33.03
N ASN A 306 1.83 13.29 -33.71
CA ASN A 306 2.80 14.20 -33.12
C ASN A 306 2.84 15.52 -33.91
N ALA A 307 3.69 16.48 -33.48
CA ALA A 307 3.79 17.80 -34.11
C ALA A 307 4.39 17.83 -35.54
N GLN A 308 4.93 16.71 -36.05
CA GLN A 308 5.71 16.65 -37.30
C GLN A 308 5.08 15.76 -38.39
N GLN A 309 3.99 15.05 -38.10
CA GLN A 309 3.31 14.16 -39.05
C GLN A 309 1.93 14.71 -39.46
N GLU A 310 1.50 14.37 -40.68
CA GLU A 310 0.09 14.49 -41.06
C GLU A 310 -0.79 13.70 -40.09
N ARG A 311 -1.89 14.31 -39.62
CA ARG A 311 -2.77 13.69 -38.61
C ARG A 311 -3.37 12.39 -39.15
N ARG A 312 -2.92 11.27 -38.59
CA ARG A 312 -3.51 9.94 -38.79
C ARG A 312 -4.79 9.82 -37.98
N ASP A 313 -5.71 8.96 -38.43
CA ASP A 313 -6.85 8.56 -37.60
C ASP A 313 -6.40 7.51 -36.57
N THR A 314 -5.82 7.97 -35.47
CA THR A 314 -5.27 7.09 -34.41
C THR A 314 -6.34 6.60 -33.43
N ARG A 315 -7.63 6.81 -33.74
CA ARG A 315 -8.75 6.25 -32.97
C ARG A 315 -8.77 4.72 -33.04
N VAL A 316 -8.30 4.13 -34.14
CA VAL A 316 -8.16 2.66 -34.27
C VAL A 316 -7.12 2.12 -33.28
N THR A 317 -5.98 2.81 -33.12
CA THR A 317 -4.93 2.49 -32.14
C THR A 317 -5.48 2.59 -30.70
N GLN A 318 -6.20 3.68 -30.40
CA GLN A 318 -6.86 3.89 -29.12
C GLN A 318 -7.85 2.75 -28.83
N GLN A 319 -8.73 2.42 -29.78
CA GLN A 319 -9.74 1.36 -29.61
C GLN A 319 -9.11 -0.02 -29.42
N ALA A 320 -8.03 -0.34 -30.14
CA ALA A 320 -7.34 -1.62 -30.01
C ALA A 320 -6.68 -1.81 -28.64
N LEU A 321 -6.15 -0.73 -28.03
CA LEU A 321 -5.44 -0.75 -26.74
C LEU A 321 -6.37 -0.54 -25.52
N SER A 322 -7.55 0.05 -25.72
CA SER A 322 -8.58 0.23 -24.69
C SER A 322 -9.09 -1.10 -24.09
N PRO A 323 -9.74 -1.07 -22.92
CA PRO A 323 -10.46 -2.23 -22.38
C PRO A 323 -11.45 -2.81 -23.41
N ASN A 324 -11.48 -4.14 -23.53
CA ASN A 324 -12.21 -4.89 -24.57
C ASN A 324 -11.73 -4.63 -26.02
N GLY A 325 -10.61 -3.92 -26.21
CA GLY A 325 -9.93 -3.79 -27.50
C GLY A 325 -9.22 -5.08 -27.92
N SER A 326 -8.88 -5.18 -29.21
CA SER A 326 -8.28 -6.38 -29.83
C SER A 326 -6.89 -6.76 -29.31
N SER A 327 -6.19 -5.86 -28.62
CA SER A 327 -4.85 -6.13 -28.08
C SER A 327 -4.83 -6.86 -26.73
N GLY A 328 -5.87 -6.69 -25.90
CA GLY A 328 -5.82 -7.06 -24.48
C GLY A 328 -4.84 -6.23 -23.61
N PHE A 329 -4.33 -5.09 -24.09
CA PHE A 329 -3.44 -4.20 -23.32
C PHE A 329 -4.15 -3.53 -22.13
N ASN A 330 -5.45 -3.29 -22.25
CA ASN A 330 -6.34 -2.75 -21.22
C ASN A 330 -5.82 -1.41 -20.63
N LEU A 331 -5.83 -0.35 -21.45
CA LEU A 331 -5.54 1.01 -20.98
C LEU A 331 -6.38 1.39 -19.74
N GLN A 332 -5.74 2.00 -18.76
CA GLN A 332 -6.39 2.64 -17.61
C GLN A 332 -6.18 4.16 -17.68
N PHE A 333 -7.24 4.92 -17.40
CA PHE A 333 -7.25 6.38 -17.58
C PHE A 333 -6.99 7.08 -16.24
N GLY A 334 -5.75 6.97 -15.76
CA GLY A 334 -5.33 7.50 -14.45
C GLY A 334 -5.17 9.03 -14.37
N GLY A 335 -5.36 9.76 -15.47
CA GLY A 335 -5.16 11.21 -15.52
C GLY A 335 -3.68 11.61 -15.42
N GLY A 336 -3.40 12.69 -14.70
CA GLY A 336 -2.04 13.13 -14.38
C GLY A 336 -2.01 14.20 -13.29
N ARG A 337 -0.82 14.45 -12.74
CA ARG A 337 -0.49 15.53 -11.78
C ARG A 337 0.45 16.53 -12.45
N TYR A 338 0.24 17.83 -12.27
CA TYR A 338 0.91 18.88 -13.04
C TYR A 338 1.59 19.91 -12.13
N GLY A 339 2.89 20.16 -12.32
CA GLY A 339 3.65 21.20 -11.61
C GLY A 339 3.76 21.02 -10.08
N GLU A 340 4.07 22.13 -9.40
CA GLU A 340 4.27 22.19 -7.94
C GLU A 340 2.94 22.38 -7.18
N GLY A 341 2.86 21.79 -5.98
CA GLY A 341 1.67 21.77 -5.13
C GLY A 341 0.91 20.43 -5.18
N ASP A 342 0.38 20.00 -4.04
CA ASP A 342 -0.10 18.62 -3.85
C ASP A 342 -1.44 18.29 -4.49
N ASP A 343 -2.23 19.29 -4.90
CA ASP A 343 -3.61 19.11 -5.35
C ASP A 343 -3.84 19.31 -6.86
N ASN A 344 -2.79 19.56 -7.67
CA ASN A 344 -2.96 19.84 -9.11
C ASN A 344 -3.08 18.56 -9.95
N PHE A 345 -4.19 17.84 -9.76
CA PHE A 345 -4.56 16.66 -10.54
C PHE A 345 -5.58 17.00 -11.64
N GLY A 346 -5.51 16.26 -12.76
CA GLY A 346 -6.47 16.45 -13.85
C GLY A 346 -6.68 15.21 -14.71
N TYR A 347 -7.88 15.13 -15.31
CA TYR A 347 -8.26 14.18 -16.36
C TYR A 347 -8.36 12.69 -15.96
N LEU A 348 -8.63 12.39 -14.68
CA LEU A 348 -9.04 11.05 -14.26
C LEU A 348 -10.22 10.54 -15.11
N ASN A 349 -10.21 9.26 -15.48
CA ASN A 349 -11.15 8.61 -16.40
C ASN A 349 -11.20 9.17 -17.84
N ALA A 350 -10.57 10.31 -18.14
CA ALA A 350 -10.52 10.88 -19.48
C ALA A 350 -9.22 10.55 -20.22
N HIS A 351 -8.07 10.67 -19.56
CA HIS A 351 -6.75 10.53 -20.19
C HIS A 351 -5.93 9.39 -19.58
N GLY A 352 -5.34 8.56 -20.44
CA GLY A 352 -4.28 7.63 -20.07
C GLY A 352 -2.94 8.20 -20.53
N LYS A 353 -2.10 8.69 -19.61
CA LYS A 353 -0.78 9.23 -19.93
C LYS A 353 0.30 8.33 -19.36
N TYR A 354 1.29 7.97 -20.18
CA TYR A 354 2.29 6.96 -19.84
C TYR A 354 3.71 7.42 -20.20
N TRP A 355 4.59 7.44 -19.20
CA TRP A 355 5.98 7.83 -19.40
C TRP A 355 6.75 6.91 -20.36
N SER A 356 7.67 7.51 -21.13
CA SER A 356 8.77 6.83 -21.81
C SER A 356 10.07 7.05 -21.04
N SER A 357 10.96 6.04 -21.00
CA SER A 357 12.32 6.15 -20.47
C SER A 357 13.27 6.96 -21.34
N THR A 358 12.82 7.47 -22.48
CA THR A 358 13.62 8.27 -23.42
C THR A 358 13.44 9.75 -23.12
N ARG A 359 14.55 10.42 -22.79
CA ARG A 359 14.60 11.88 -22.64
C ARG A 359 14.41 12.56 -24.02
N ASP A 360 13.79 13.73 -24.02
CA ASP A 360 13.70 14.61 -25.20
C ASP A 360 14.83 15.64 -25.16
N ARG A 361 14.84 16.45 -24.10
CA ARG A 361 15.82 17.51 -23.82
C ARG A 361 15.98 17.66 -22.31
N GLU A 362 16.79 18.63 -21.88
CA GLU A 362 16.95 18.95 -20.46
C GLU A 362 15.60 19.16 -19.78
N ASN A 363 15.35 18.44 -18.69
CA ASN A 363 14.11 18.41 -17.89
C ASN A 363 12.81 17.97 -18.60
N PHE A 364 12.86 17.49 -19.86
CA PHE A 364 11.69 16.97 -20.58
C PHE A 364 11.89 15.53 -21.07
N ALA A 365 10.85 14.70 -20.91
CA ALA A 365 10.83 13.32 -21.39
C ALA A 365 9.63 13.06 -22.31
N TRP A 366 9.77 12.08 -23.19
CA TRP A 366 8.66 11.63 -24.02
C TRP A 366 7.60 10.92 -23.18
N TYR A 367 6.33 11.03 -23.59
CA TYR A 367 5.24 10.21 -23.09
C TYR A 367 4.28 9.85 -24.23
N MET A 368 3.49 8.80 -24.02
CA MET A 368 2.38 8.42 -24.89
C MET A 368 1.06 8.76 -24.19
N ALA A 369 0.17 9.43 -24.90
CA ALA A 369 -1.12 9.88 -24.41
C ALA A 369 -2.26 9.20 -25.17
N PHE A 370 -3.26 8.77 -24.42
CA PHE A 370 -4.48 8.10 -24.88
C PHE A 370 -5.66 8.96 -24.43
N VAL A 371 -6.14 9.82 -25.34
CA VAL A 371 -7.06 10.93 -25.06
C VAL A 371 -8.31 10.89 -25.96
N GLY A 372 -8.71 9.68 -26.38
CA GLY A 372 -9.67 9.47 -27.47
C GLY A 372 -8.99 9.39 -28.85
N GLN A 373 -7.75 9.85 -28.94
CA GLN A 373 -6.78 9.57 -29.99
C GLN A 373 -5.42 9.29 -29.34
N VAL A 374 -4.48 8.70 -30.08
CA VAL A 374 -3.12 8.42 -29.59
C VAL A 374 -2.16 9.53 -30.02
N GLU A 375 -1.48 10.12 -29.04
CA GLU A 375 -0.59 11.27 -29.20
C GLU A 375 0.76 11.05 -28.49
N ARG A 376 1.83 11.65 -29.03
CA ARG A 376 3.19 11.52 -28.51
C ARG A 376 3.89 12.88 -28.47
N TYR A 377 4.07 13.41 -27.26
CA TYR A 377 4.72 14.70 -27.00
C TYR A 377 5.77 14.57 -25.88
N PRO A 378 6.68 15.55 -25.73
CA PRO A 378 7.53 15.66 -24.56
C PRO A 378 6.86 16.53 -23.49
N ASP A 379 6.94 16.14 -22.23
CA ASP A 379 6.44 16.93 -21.09
C ASP A 379 7.51 17.04 -19.98
N PRO A 380 7.38 18.00 -19.05
CA PRO A 380 8.27 18.17 -17.90
C PRO A 380 8.40 16.91 -17.04
N MET A 381 9.63 16.55 -16.65
CA MET A 381 9.92 15.30 -15.91
C MET A 381 9.37 15.26 -14.48
N ASP A 382 8.96 16.39 -13.92
CA ASP A 382 8.32 16.57 -12.61
C ASP A 382 6.81 16.32 -12.63
N TYR A 383 6.19 16.17 -13.81
CA TYR A 383 4.78 15.81 -13.92
C TYR A 383 4.53 14.34 -13.53
N GLY A 384 3.37 14.08 -12.91
CA GLY A 384 2.98 12.75 -12.46
C GLY A 384 2.12 12.03 -13.49
N TYR A 385 2.65 10.98 -14.14
CA TYR A 385 1.90 10.14 -15.10
C TYR A 385 1.90 8.66 -14.72
N SER A 386 0.96 7.90 -15.30
CA SER A 386 0.83 6.45 -15.06
C SER A 386 2.00 5.67 -15.64
N VAL A 387 2.24 4.46 -15.12
CA VAL A 387 3.36 3.61 -15.51
C VAL A 387 2.89 2.21 -15.90
N ARG A 388 3.38 1.72 -17.04
CA ARG A 388 3.29 0.33 -17.48
C ARG A 388 4.70 -0.17 -17.74
N CYS A 389 5.24 -0.98 -16.83
CA CYS A 389 6.58 -1.53 -17.04
C CYS A 389 6.55 -2.58 -18.17
N ILE A 390 7.70 -2.74 -18.81
CA ILE A 390 7.95 -3.70 -19.89
C ILE A 390 9.15 -4.57 -19.54
N LYS A 391 9.17 -5.78 -20.08
CA LYS A 391 10.31 -6.71 -19.99
C LYS A 391 10.61 -7.33 -21.36
N GLY A 392 11.90 -7.36 -21.69
CA GLY A 392 12.46 -7.84 -22.96
C GLY A 392 13.07 -6.74 -23.84
#